data_AF-A0A0Q8JDH1-F1
#
_entry.id   AF-A0A0Q8JDH1-F1
#
_cell.length_a   1.000
_cell.length_b   1.000
_cell.length_c   1.000
_cell.angle_alpha   90.00
_cell.angle_beta   90.00
_cell.angle_gamma   90.00
#
_symmetry.space_group_name_H-M   'P 1'
#
loop_
_entity.id
_entity.type
_entity.pdbx_description
1 polymer ?
#
loop_
_entity_poly.entity_id
_entity_poly.type
_entity_poly.pdbx_seq_one_letter_code
_entity_poly.pdbx_strand_id
1 'polypeptide(L)'
;MGALFAAIVALKLGLDAMRQQAASQALKRKAAAAIFMRSLTVAINWIRTVDEMEARWAIRGVTAADVDSAIREFDAMADLIPVELAPLSLELDEVAVKQLALADLAVREARKGMPRSQAAPQARWDEVLDYQREIKTHVYAAGERVHKECYGRDAPVSWMP
;
A
#
# COMPACT_ATOMS: atom_id res chain seq x y z
N MET A 1 24.01 -51.88 -11.05
CA MET A 1 23.53 -51.13 -9.87
C MET A 1 24.00 -49.66 -9.84
N GLY A 2 25.16 -49.28 -10.39
CA GLY A 2 25.67 -47.89 -10.30
C GLY A 2 24.84 -46.80 -11.01
N ALA A 3 24.24 -47.10 -12.17
CA ALA A 3 23.46 -46.11 -12.93
C ALA A 3 22.13 -45.70 -12.26
N LEU A 4 21.46 -46.64 -11.58
CA LEU A 4 20.21 -46.37 -10.86
C LEU A 4 20.44 -45.47 -9.65
N PHE A 5 21.56 -45.68 -8.94
CA PHE A 5 21.94 -44.87 -7.78
C PHE A 5 22.27 -43.42 -8.19
N ALA A 6 22.98 -43.24 -9.31
CA ALA A 6 23.28 -41.91 -9.86
C ALA A 6 22.01 -41.14 -10.27
N ALA A 7 21.02 -41.82 -10.85
CA ALA A 7 19.74 -41.22 -11.24
C ALA A 7 18.93 -40.74 -10.02
N ILE A 8 18.89 -41.53 -8.94
CA ILE A 8 18.21 -41.17 -7.68
C ILE A 8 18.87 -39.95 -7.02
N VAL A 9 20.21 -39.92 -7.01
CA VAL A 9 20.96 -38.77 -6.46
C VAL A 9 20.73 -37.50 -7.29
N ALA A 10 20.73 -37.59 -8.61
CA ALA A 10 20.45 -36.45 -9.49
C ALA A 10 19.03 -35.89 -9.31
N LEU A 11 18.02 -36.76 -9.19
CA LEU A 11 16.64 -36.37 -8.88
C LEU A 11 16.53 -35.63 -7.54
N LYS A 12 17.22 -36.13 -6.50
CA LYS A 12 17.23 -35.51 -5.18
C LYS A 12 17.88 -34.13 -5.21
N LEU A 13 19.05 -34.00 -5.85
CA LEU A 13 19.75 -32.73 -6.02
C LEU A 13 18.92 -31.71 -6.82
N GLY A 14 18.23 -32.17 -7.87
CA GLY A 14 17.31 -31.33 -8.63
C GLY A 14 16.13 -30.85 -7.78
N LEU A 15 15.56 -31.72 -6.94
CA LEU A 15 14.47 -31.37 -6.03
C LEU A 15 14.90 -30.36 -4.96
N ASP A 16 16.10 -30.54 -4.41
CA ASP A 16 16.66 -29.64 -3.41
C ASP A 16 17.04 -28.27 -4.00
N ALA A 17 17.55 -28.25 -5.24
CA ALA A 17 17.77 -27.01 -5.99
C ALA A 17 16.46 -26.27 -6.27
N MET A 18 15.40 -26.98 -6.69
CA MET A 18 14.06 -26.39 -6.87
C MET A 18 13.49 -25.83 -5.55
N ARG A 19 13.67 -26.53 -4.43
CA ARG A 19 13.27 -26.05 -3.10
C ARG A 19 14.03 -24.81 -2.68
N GLN A 20 15.35 -24.77 -2.88
CA GLN A 20 16.18 -23.61 -2.59
C GLN A 20 15.79 -22.41 -3.45
N GLN A 21 15.48 -22.64 -4.73
CA GLN A 21 15.01 -21.59 -5.64
C GLN A 21 13.65 -21.03 -5.21
N ALA A 22 12.70 -21.91 -4.84
CA ALA A 22 11.39 -21.51 -4.32
C ALA A 22 11.52 -20.73 -2.99
N ALA A 23 12.41 -21.15 -2.09
CA ALA A 23 12.69 -20.43 -0.84
C ALA A 23 13.32 -19.05 -1.09
N SER A 24 14.25 -18.95 -2.05
CA SER A 24 14.87 -17.68 -2.45
C SER A 24 13.85 -16.70 -3.07
N GLN A 25 12.96 -17.20 -3.92
CA GLN A 25 11.85 -16.40 -4.46
C GLN A 25 10.88 -15.95 -3.37
N ALA A 26 10.49 -16.84 -2.44
CA ALA A 26 9.63 -16.49 -1.32
C ALA A 26 10.25 -15.40 -0.42
N LEU A 27 11.58 -15.42 -0.22
CA LEU A 27 12.29 -14.39 0.54
C LEU A 27 12.27 -13.03 -0.19
N LYS A 28 12.53 -13.03 -1.51
CA LYS A 28 12.45 -11.82 -2.34
C LYS A 28 11.03 -11.23 -2.33
N ARG A 29 9.99 -12.09 -2.35
CA ARG A 29 8.60 -11.66 -2.23
C ARG A 29 8.32 -10.95 -0.91
N LYS A 30 8.75 -11.55 0.21
CA LYS A 30 8.60 -10.91 1.53
C LYS A 30 9.32 -9.57 1.64
N ALA A 31 10.51 -9.44 1.05
CA ALA A 31 11.26 -8.19 1.06
C ALA A 31 10.57 -7.08 0.25
N ALA A 32 10.08 -7.39 -0.95
CA ALA A 32 9.34 -6.42 -1.76
C ALA A 32 7.96 -6.08 -1.15
N ALA A 33 7.28 -7.05 -0.55
CA ALA A 33 6.05 -6.82 0.21
C ALA A 33 6.30 -5.88 1.39
N ALA A 34 7.42 -6.02 2.11
CA ALA A 34 7.76 -5.14 3.22
C ALA A 34 7.98 -3.68 2.79
N ILE A 35 8.63 -3.44 1.66
CA ILE A 35 8.81 -2.09 1.09
C ILE A 35 7.44 -1.50 0.74
N PHE A 36 6.60 -2.30 0.10
CA PHE A 36 5.27 -1.88 -0.32
C PHE A 36 4.35 -1.57 0.87
N MET A 37 4.35 -2.45 1.89
CA MET A 37 3.60 -2.23 3.13
C MET A 37 4.08 -0.98 3.86
N ARG A 38 5.38 -0.63 3.77
CA ARG A 38 5.90 0.64 4.32
C ARG A 38 5.30 1.85 3.62
N SER A 39 5.18 1.85 2.30
CA SER A 39 4.51 2.94 1.56
C SER A 39 3.03 3.05 1.92
N LEU A 40 2.31 1.93 1.99
CA LEU A 40 0.92 1.92 2.45
C LEU A 40 0.77 2.41 3.89
N THR A 41 1.74 2.10 4.77
CA THR A 41 1.71 2.57 6.16
C THR A 41 1.78 4.10 6.22
N VAL A 42 2.54 4.74 5.34
CA VAL A 42 2.57 6.22 5.25
C VAL A 42 1.20 6.75 4.80
N ALA A 43 0.57 6.12 3.81
CA ALA A 43 -0.77 6.48 3.36
C ALA A 43 -1.82 6.34 4.48
N ILE A 44 -1.80 5.20 5.20
CA ILE A 44 -2.68 4.90 6.33
C ILE A 44 -2.46 5.90 7.47
N ASN A 45 -1.21 6.29 7.74
CA ASN A 45 -0.93 7.31 8.75
C ASN A 45 -1.55 8.66 8.39
N TRP A 46 -1.42 9.10 7.13
CA TRP A 46 -2.08 10.33 6.68
C TRP A 46 -3.60 10.24 6.80
N ILE A 47 -4.21 9.13 6.35
CA ILE A 47 -5.66 8.86 6.50
C ILE A 47 -6.08 9.02 7.96
N ARG A 48 -5.35 8.39 8.89
CA ARG A 48 -5.65 8.48 10.33
C ARG A 48 -5.48 9.89 10.87
N THR A 49 -4.42 10.60 10.47
CA THR A 49 -4.21 12.00 10.88
C THR A 49 -5.40 12.86 10.45
N VAL A 50 -5.88 12.68 9.22
CA VAL A 50 -7.06 13.39 8.71
C VAL A 50 -8.34 12.98 9.46
N ASP A 51 -8.56 11.69 9.76
CA ASP A 51 -9.69 11.22 10.58
C ASP A 51 -9.66 11.89 11.98
N GLU A 52 -8.48 11.99 12.61
CA GLU A 52 -8.30 12.66 13.92
C GLU A 52 -8.49 14.18 13.84
N MET A 53 -8.12 14.79 12.72
CA MET A 53 -8.38 16.20 12.43
C MET A 53 -9.89 16.43 12.27
N GLU A 54 -10.59 15.62 11.47
CA GLU A 54 -12.04 15.70 11.26
C GLU A 54 -12.80 15.62 12.59
N ALA A 55 -12.47 14.63 13.42
CA ALA A 55 -13.08 14.46 14.74
C ALA A 55 -12.85 15.67 15.68
N ARG A 56 -11.64 16.26 15.66
CA ARG A 56 -11.33 17.45 16.46
C ARG A 56 -12.01 18.71 15.92
N TRP A 57 -12.20 18.81 14.62
CA TRP A 57 -12.59 20.06 13.96
C TRP A 57 -14.08 20.17 13.67
N ALA A 58 -14.80 19.06 13.72
CA ALA A 58 -16.26 19.05 13.81
C ALA A 58 -16.80 19.96 14.94
N ILE A 59 -15.99 20.22 15.99
CA ILE A 59 -16.36 21.05 17.14
C ILE A 59 -15.84 22.49 17.01
N ARG A 60 -14.61 22.68 16.52
CA ARG A 60 -13.90 23.98 16.57
C ARG A 60 -13.89 24.76 15.25
N GLY A 61 -14.34 24.14 14.16
CA GLY A 61 -14.15 24.64 12.79
C GLY A 61 -12.71 24.44 12.29
N VAL A 62 -12.52 24.54 10.97
CA VAL A 62 -11.22 24.36 10.32
C VAL A 62 -10.58 25.69 9.94
N THR A 63 -9.26 25.81 10.11
CA THR A 63 -8.49 27.00 9.69
C THR A 63 -7.75 26.78 8.37
N ALA A 64 -7.28 27.84 7.72
CA ALA A 64 -6.46 27.69 6.51
C ALA A 64 -5.16 26.90 6.79
N ALA A 65 -4.52 27.16 7.93
CA ALA A 65 -3.28 26.49 8.33
C ALA A 65 -3.47 24.99 8.59
N ASP A 66 -4.63 24.62 9.14
CA ASP A 66 -5.05 23.24 9.35
C ASP A 66 -5.16 22.48 8.01
N VAL A 67 -5.83 23.07 7.03
CA VAL A 67 -5.95 22.50 5.67
C VAL A 67 -4.59 22.44 4.98
N ASP A 68 -3.78 23.49 5.08
CA ASP A 68 -2.43 23.53 4.49
C ASP A 68 -1.51 22.47 5.10
N SER A 69 -1.68 22.14 6.39
CA SER A 69 -0.96 21.03 7.03
C SER A 69 -1.38 19.69 6.44
N ALA A 70 -2.70 19.44 6.34
CA ALA A 70 -3.22 18.19 5.77
C ALA A 70 -2.75 17.96 4.33
N ILE A 71 -2.77 19.02 3.50
CA ILE A 71 -2.32 18.97 2.10
C ILE A 71 -0.82 18.74 2.01
N ARG A 72 -0.02 19.39 2.87
CA ARG A 72 1.44 19.21 2.89
C ARG A 72 1.84 17.80 3.31
N GLU A 73 1.17 17.26 4.32
CA GLU A 73 1.37 15.86 4.74
C GLU A 73 0.92 14.89 3.65
N PHE A 74 -0.17 15.19 2.95
CA PHE A 74 -0.58 14.45 1.77
C PHE A 74 0.51 14.48 0.69
N ASP A 75 1.05 15.66 0.34
CA ASP A 75 2.06 15.80 -0.72
C ASP A 75 3.33 15.01 -0.36
N ALA A 76 3.78 15.10 0.90
CA ALA A 76 4.91 14.31 1.40
C ALA A 76 4.63 12.80 1.35
N MET A 77 3.41 12.37 1.66
CA MET A 77 2.98 10.99 1.53
C MET A 77 2.90 10.54 0.07
N ALA A 78 2.36 11.35 -0.82
CA ALA A 78 2.20 11.06 -2.24
C ALA A 78 3.55 10.99 -2.99
N ASP A 79 4.59 11.66 -2.49
CA ASP A 79 5.97 11.50 -2.97
C ASP A 79 6.61 10.18 -2.50
N LEU A 80 6.11 9.61 -1.39
CA LEU A 80 6.56 8.34 -0.82
C LEU A 80 5.72 7.14 -1.28
N ILE A 81 4.50 7.38 -1.76
CA ILE A 81 3.76 6.41 -2.56
C ILE A 81 4.49 6.36 -3.90
N PRO A 82 5.25 5.29 -4.13
CA PRO A 82 6.11 5.23 -5.28
C PRO A 82 5.23 5.21 -6.52
N VAL A 83 5.42 6.23 -7.36
CA VAL A 83 4.90 6.34 -8.73
C VAL A 83 5.28 5.13 -9.60
N GLU A 84 6.12 4.20 -9.09
CA GLU A 84 6.70 3.09 -9.86
C GLU A 84 6.76 1.73 -9.12
N LEU A 85 6.08 1.50 -7.98
CA LEU A 85 6.13 0.16 -7.36
C LEU A 85 5.07 -0.82 -7.88
N ALA A 86 5.59 -1.81 -8.59
CA ALA A 86 5.43 -3.22 -8.26
C ALA A 86 4.33 -4.08 -8.92
N PRO A 87 4.01 -3.93 -10.22
CA PRO A 87 3.46 -5.09 -10.94
C PRO A 87 4.50 -6.21 -11.17
N LEU A 88 5.81 -5.95 -11.02
CA LEU A 88 6.85 -6.75 -11.70
C LEU A 88 7.80 -7.60 -10.84
N SER A 89 7.77 -7.57 -9.50
CA SER A 89 8.76 -8.34 -8.68
C SER A 89 8.18 -9.33 -7.67
N LEU A 90 6.86 -9.38 -7.52
CA LEU A 90 6.20 -10.18 -6.47
C LEU A 90 5.45 -11.41 -6.97
N GLU A 91 5.19 -11.53 -8.29
CA GLU A 91 4.21 -12.49 -8.83
C GLU A 91 2.87 -12.40 -8.08
N LEU A 92 2.42 -11.17 -7.79
CA LEU A 92 1.11 -10.96 -7.19
C LEU A 92 0.01 -11.43 -8.13
N ASP A 93 -1.08 -11.92 -7.56
CA ASP A 93 -2.27 -12.25 -8.31
C ASP A 93 -2.84 -10.99 -9.00
N GLU A 94 -3.56 -11.23 -10.10
CA GLU A 94 -4.10 -10.14 -10.93
C GLU A 94 -5.05 -9.22 -10.13
N VAL A 95 -5.69 -9.74 -9.08
CA VAL A 95 -6.61 -8.98 -8.24
C VAL A 95 -5.84 -8.01 -7.34
N ALA A 96 -4.74 -8.45 -6.73
CA ALA A 96 -3.85 -7.62 -5.94
C ALA A 96 -3.25 -6.51 -6.81
N VAL A 97 -2.76 -6.84 -8.00
CA VAL A 97 -2.24 -5.85 -8.96
C VAL A 97 -3.31 -4.80 -9.31
N LYS A 98 -4.56 -5.22 -9.53
CA LYS A 98 -5.67 -4.28 -9.79
C LYS A 98 -5.95 -3.36 -8.61
N GLN A 99 -6.01 -3.88 -7.39
CA GLN A 99 -6.25 -3.06 -6.20
C GLN A 99 -5.13 -2.04 -5.97
N LEU A 100 -3.88 -2.44 -6.24
CA LEU A 100 -2.73 -1.55 -6.21
C LEU A 100 -2.84 -0.40 -7.21
N ALA A 101 -3.20 -0.73 -8.45
CA ALA A 101 -3.39 0.27 -9.50
C ALA A 101 -4.51 1.27 -9.14
N LEU A 102 -5.59 0.81 -8.50
CA LEU A 102 -6.66 1.68 -8.03
C LEU A 102 -6.19 2.62 -6.90
N ALA A 103 -5.39 2.12 -5.96
CA ALA A 103 -4.86 2.95 -4.88
C ALA A 103 -3.90 4.03 -5.40
N ASP A 104 -3.01 3.68 -6.33
CA ASP A 104 -2.12 4.62 -7.01
C ASP A 104 -2.91 5.66 -7.83
N LEU A 105 -3.93 5.23 -8.58
CA LEU A 105 -4.79 6.14 -9.33
C LEU A 105 -5.49 7.15 -8.40
N ALA A 106 -6.09 6.69 -7.30
CA ALA A 106 -6.77 7.56 -6.34
C ALA A 106 -5.81 8.62 -5.77
N VAL A 107 -4.58 8.24 -5.42
CA VAL A 107 -3.56 9.17 -4.93
C VAL A 107 -3.14 10.17 -6.01
N ARG A 108 -2.97 9.73 -7.26
CA ARG A 108 -2.62 10.62 -8.38
C ARG A 108 -3.72 11.63 -8.69
N GLU A 109 -4.96 11.17 -8.74
CA GLU A 109 -6.11 12.04 -8.99
C GLU A 109 -6.31 13.03 -7.84
N ALA A 110 -6.22 12.57 -6.59
CA ALA A 110 -6.23 13.45 -5.42
C ALA A 110 -5.08 14.48 -5.47
N ARG A 111 -3.88 14.08 -5.89
CA ARG A 111 -2.74 15.01 -6.00
C ARG A 111 -2.99 16.13 -6.99
N LYS A 112 -3.60 15.81 -8.14
CA LYS A 112 -3.99 16.81 -9.16
C LYS A 112 -5.13 17.69 -8.67
N GLY A 113 -6.12 17.09 -8.01
CA GLY A 113 -7.35 17.75 -7.58
C GLY A 113 -7.28 18.52 -6.27
N MET A 114 -6.24 18.31 -5.45
CA MET A 114 -6.16 18.87 -4.11
C MET A 114 -6.36 20.41 -4.10
N PRO A 115 -7.23 20.95 -3.22
CA PRO A 115 -7.69 22.34 -3.28
C PRO A 115 -6.66 23.33 -2.71
N ARG A 116 -5.58 23.54 -3.45
CA ARG A 116 -4.45 24.40 -3.04
C ARG A 116 -4.74 25.90 -3.23
N SER A 117 -5.61 26.25 -4.17
CA SER A 117 -5.86 27.64 -4.60
C SER A 117 -7.22 28.20 -4.18
N GLN A 118 -8.09 27.41 -3.56
CA GLN A 118 -9.41 27.84 -3.13
C GLN A 118 -9.31 28.69 -1.85
N ALA A 119 -10.15 29.72 -1.71
CA ALA A 119 -10.02 30.72 -0.64
C ALA A 119 -10.70 30.33 0.69
N ALA A 120 -11.79 29.56 0.63
CA ALA A 120 -12.60 29.24 1.81
C ALA A 120 -12.07 27.96 2.50
N PRO A 121 -11.56 28.03 3.75
CA PRO A 121 -10.96 26.88 4.43
C PRO A 121 -11.90 25.69 4.59
N GLN A 122 -13.18 25.93 4.87
CA GLN A 122 -14.16 24.86 5.04
C GLN A 122 -14.39 24.10 3.73
N ALA A 123 -14.59 24.80 2.62
CA ALA A 123 -14.79 24.16 1.32
C ALA A 123 -13.57 23.32 0.90
N ARG A 124 -12.35 23.84 1.16
CA ARG A 124 -11.12 23.08 0.93
C ARG A 124 -11.06 21.82 1.79
N TRP A 125 -11.47 21.93 3.05
CA TRP A 125 -11.46 20.81 3.98
C TRP A 125 -12.45 19.73 3.54
N ASP A 126 -13.64 20.11 3.11
CA ASP A 126 -14.64 19.16 2.60
C ASP A 126 -14.10 18.40 1.37
N GLU A 127 -13.43 19.09 0.45
CA GLU A 127 -12.74 18.48 -0.69
C GLU A 127 -11.57 17.56 -0.26
N VAL A 128 -10.77 17.96 0.75
CA VAL A 128 -9.72 17.10 1.33
C VAL A 128 -10.30 15.82 1.92
N LEU A 129 -11.45 15.92 2.62
CA LEU A 129 -12.14 14.76 3.19
C LEU A 129 -12.67 13.82 2.10
N ASP A 130 -13.19 14.37 1.00
CA ASP A 130 -13.66 13.55 -0.11
C ASP A 130 -12.52 12.76 -0.75
N TYR A 131 -11.38 13.41 -1.02
CA TYR A 131 -10.18 12.71 -1.48
C TYR A 131 -9.66 11.71 -0.46
N GLN A 132 -9.69 12.03 0.83
CA GLN A 132 -9.27 11.11 1.88
C GLN A 132 -10.13 9.85 1.90
N ARG A 133 -11.45 9.96 1.78
CA ARG A 133 -12.37 8.80 1.78
C ARG A 133 -12.16 7.90 0.57
N GLU A 134 -11.90 8.49 -0.60
CA GLU A 134 -11.57 7.75 -1.82
C GLU A 134 -10.23 7.01 -1.66
N ILE A 135 -9.17 7.70 -1.25
CA ILE A 135 -7.85 7.11 -1.00
C ILE A 135 -7.97 5.99 0.05
N LYS A 136 -8.68 6.25 1.15
CA LYS A 136 -8.93 5.29 2.24
C LYS A 136 -9.50 3.98 1.71
N THR A 137 -10.54 4.06 0.89
CA THR A 137 -11.19 2.89 0.30
C THR A 137 -10.20 2.01 -0.46
N HIS A 138 -9.37 2.62 -1.32
CA HIS A 138 -8.46 1.87 -2.18
C HIS A 138 -7.18 1.42 -1.48
N VAL A 139 -6.60 2.25 -0.61
CA VAL A 139 -5.38 1.94 0.14
C VAL A 139 -5.61 0.78 1.11
N TYR A 140 -6.74 0.74 1.81
CA TYR A 140 -7.06 -0.38 2.71
C TYR A 140 -7.30 -1.68 1.94
N ALA A 141 -8.07 -1.64 0.84
CA ALA A 141 -8.31 -2.83 0.01
C ALA A 141 -7.00 -3.39 -0.58
N ALA A 142 -6.12 -2.52 -1.06
CA ALA A 142 -4.80 -2.91 -1.57
C ALA A 142 -3.91 -3.51 -0.46
N GLY A 143 -3.87 -2.86 0.71
CA GLY A 143 -3.07 -3.32 1.85
C GLY A 143 -3.51 -4.65 2.40
N GLU A 144 -4.83 -4.85 2.55
CA GLU A 144 -5.39 -6.14 2.96
C GLU A 144 -5.02 -7.25 1.98
N ARG A 145 -5.19 -6.99 0.67
CA ARG A 145 -4.95 -7.98 -0.37
C ARG A 145 -3.49 -8.41 -0.42
N VAL A 146 -2.57 -7.43 -0.47
CA VAL A 146 -1.13 -7.72 -0.50
C VAL A 146 -0.68 -8.40 0.80
N HIS A 147 -1.21 -8.00 1.96
CA HIS A 147 -0.89 -8.65 3.22
C HIS A 147 -1.30 -10.13 3.22
N LYS A 148 -2.56 -10.43 2.87
CA LYS A 148 -3.06 -11.80 2.84
C LYS A 148 -2.31 -12.68 1.86
N GLU A 149 -1.91 -12.13 0.72
CA GLU A 149 -1.16 -12.88 -0.29
C GLU A 149 0.29 -13.15 0.15
N CYS A 150 0.94 -12.18 0.80
CA CYS A 150 2.36 -12.31 1.19
C CYS A 150 2.58 -13.03 2.53
N TYR A 151 1.63 -12.92 3.45
CA TYR A 151 1.74 -13.44 4.82
C TYR A 151 0.74 -14.56 5.14
N GLY A 152 -0.22 -14.82 4.26
CA GLY A 152 -1.25 -15.84 4.42
C GLY A 152 -2.63 -15.24 4.74
N ARG A 153 -3.69 -15.95 4.31
CA ARG A 153 -5.08 -15.48 4.41
C ARG A 153 -5.52 -15.12 5.84
N ASP A 154 -5.01 -15.86 6.82
CA ASP A 154 -5.38 -15.75 8.24
C ASP A 154 -4.38 -14.91 9.05
N ALA A 155 -3.42 -14.25 8.39
CA ALA A 155 -2.48 -13.37 9.06
C ALA A 155 -3.19 -12.11 9.58
N PRO A 156 -2.96 -11.70 10.84
CA PRO A 156 -3.62 -10.53 11.42
C PRO A 156 -3.10 -9.24 10.80
N VAL A 157 -4.02 -8.34 10.43
CA VAL A 157 -3.73 -7.03 9.85
C VAL A 157 -3.84 -5.96 10.95
N SER A 158 -2.71 -5.56 11.53
CA SER A 158 -2.70 -4.68 12.72
C SER A 158 -3.08 -3.22 12.48
N TRP A 159 -3.18 -2.80 11.21
CA TRP A 159 -3.47 -1.42 10.80
C TRP A 159 -4.85 -1.23 10.19
N MET A 160 -5.63 -2.31 9.99
CA MET A 160 -7.04 -2.20 9.63
C MET A 160 -7.86 -1.90 10.90
N PRO A 161 -8.81 -0.95 10.82
CA PRO A 161 -9.74 -0.67 11.92
C PRO A 161 -10.67 -1.84 12.23
#